data_AF-A0A7K4LYM8-F1
#
_entry.id   AF-A0A7K4LYM8-F1
#
_cell.length_a   1.000
_cell.length_b   1.000
_cell.length_c   1.000
_cell.angle_alpha   90.00
_cell.angle_beta   90.00
_cell.angle_gamma   90.00
#
_symmetry.space_group_name_H-M   'P 1'
#
loop_
_entity.id
_entity.type
_entity.pdbx_description
1 polymer ?
#
loop_
_entity_poly.entity_id
_entity_poly.type
_entity_poly.pdbx_seq_one_letter_code
_entity_poly.pdbx_strand_id
1 'polypeptide(L)'
;MLMHQSRANREPFDVIDLDPYGSPAPFLDAAVQAVSDGGLLCVTCTDMAVLAGNSPETCYSKYGAVSLKGKFCHEMALRVVLHSLDLRANCHQRRVVPLLAVSADFYVRVFARVLAGQAQAKASASKQALVYHCVGCGSHHLQRLGKATRHGDRCDRVPAGWPFKYGAATGPPVGPTCEFCQQRHQLGGPVWAEPLHDVAFVRRVLAALERSPGRFGTEQRMRGVLSVVTEELSDVPLYYTLDGLSSTLHCNTPSLLQLRSALLHAGYRVSLSHACKNAVKTDAPPAALWDIMRCWAKLHPVKRERLAEGSPAARILAVEPTLQASFALRDDANPSSRKRGLKRFPENPEAFWGPKARAKAGGGISPALQEKRQRLQNKRTERPDDGSSLKNFPCKRFKE
;
A
#
# COMPACT_ATOMS: atom_id res chain seq x y z
N MET A 1 -16.98 20.36 17.47
CA MET A 1 -15.68 19.65 17.33
C MET A 1 -14.59 20.71 17.28
N LEU A 2 -13.52 20.57 18.07
CA LEU A 2 -12.46 21.58 18.28
C LEU A 2 -11.91 22.19 16.97
N MET A 3 -11.68 21.36 15.95
CA MET A 3 -11.15 21.80 14.65
C MET A 3 -12.08 22.80 13.92
N HIS A 4 -13.40 22.63 14.03
CA HIS A 4 -14.34 23.60 13.44
C HIS A 4 -14.38 24.91 14.22
N GLN A 5 -14.19 24.86 15.54
CA GLN A 5 -14.13 26.06 16.38
C GLN A 5 -12.86 26.86 16.12
N SER A 6 -11.70 26.21 16.05
CA SER A 6 -10.42 26.84 15.66
C SER A 6 -10.53 27.55 14.30
N ARG A 7 -11.19 26.92 13.31
CA ARG A 7 -11.48 27.57 12.02
C ARG A 7 -12.34 28.82 12.19
N ALA A 8 -13.43 28.74 12.98
CA ALA A 8 -14.33 29.86 13.22
C ALA A 8 -13.60 31.04 13.90
N ASN A 9 -12.71 30.73 14.84
CA ASN A 9 -11.91 31.69 15.59
C ASN A 9 -10.68 32.20 14.81
N ARG A 10 -10.42 31.67 13.60
CA ARG A 10 -9.22 31.97 12.79
C ARG A 10 -7.90 31.70 13.51
N GLU A 11 -7.88 30.67 14.35
CA GLU A 11 -6.70 30.22 15.09
C GLU A 11 -6.28 28.84 14.58
N PRO A 12 -5.56 28.76 13.44
CA PRO A 12 -5.17 27.49 12.85
C PRO A 12 -4.08 26.80 13.69
N PHE A 13 -4.01 25.47 13.61
CA PHE A 13 -3.00 24.68 14.30
C PHE A 13 -1.76 24.44 13.43
N ASP A 14 -0.56 24.63 13.97
CA ASP A 14 0.68 24.32 13.26
C ASP A 14 0.90 22.82 13.04
N VAL A 15 0.43 22.01 13.99
CA VAL A 15 0.52 20.56 13.93
C VAL A 15 -0.82 19.96 14.37
N ILE A 16 -1.34 19.02 13.58
CA ILE A 16 -2.51 18.21 13.93
C ILE A 16 -2.10 16.73 13.85
N ASP A 17 -2.32 15.96 14.93
CA ASP A 17 -2.12 14.51 14.95
C ASP A 17 -3.46 13.79 15.14
N LEU A 18 -3.91 13.10 14.10
CA LEU A 18 -5.13 12.31 14.09
C LEU A 18 -4.79 10.84 14.37
N ASP A 19 -5.05 10.40 15.60
CA ASP A 19 -4.86 9.00 16.03
C ASP A 19 -6.13 8.36 16.59
N PRO A 20 -7.18 8.17 15.77
CA PRO A 20 -8.42 7.57 16.23
C PRO A 20 -8.34 6.03 16.23
N TYR A 21 -9.20 5.40 17.04
CA TYR A 21 -9.46 3.97 16.92
C TYR A 21 -10.17 3.64 15.60
N GLY A 22 -9.45 3.01 14.68
CA GLY A 22 -9.96 2.59 13.37
C GLY A 22 -9.64 3.59 12.27
N SER A 23 -10.68 4.26 11.76
CA SER A 23 -10.57 5.13 10.59
C SER A 23 -10.53 6.62 10.97
N PRO A 24 -9.63 7.41 10.40
CA PRO A 24 -9.64 8.86 10.56
C PRO A 24 -10.60 9.58 9.60
N ALA A 25 -11.28 8.86 8.69
CA ALA A 25 -12.12 9.45 7.65
C ALA A 25 -13.09 10.55 8.12
N PRO A 26 -13.78 10.45 9.27
CA PRO A 26 -14.66 11.51 9.76
C PRO A 26 -13.95 12.83 10.12
N PHE A 27 -12.65 12.78 10.40
CA PHE A 27 -11.86 13.93 10.88
C PHE A 27 -11.02 14.57 9.78
N LEU A 28 -10.79 13.86 8.66
CA LEU A 28 -9.86 14.30 7.61
C LEU A 28 -10.25 15.66 7.02
N ASP A 29 -11.54 15.88 6.76
CA ASP A 29 -12.02 17.14 6.15
C ASP A 29 -11.81 18.35 7.08
N ALA A 30 -12.15 18.20 8.36
CA ALA A 30 -11.94 19.24 9.36
C ALA A 30 -10.45 19.53 9.59
N ALA A 31 -9.61 18.48 9.61
CA ALA A 31 -8.18 18.62 9.84
C ALA A 31 -7.46 19.35 8.70
N VAL A 32 -7.79 19.03 7.43
CA VAL A 32 -7.21 19.74 6.28
C VAL A 32 -7.68 21.19 6.18
N GLN A 33 -8.69 21.61 6.93
CA GLN A 33 -9.11 23.01 7.03
C GLN A 33 -8.46 23.72 8.21
N ALA A 34 -8.34 23.04 9.35
CA ALA A 34 -7.88 23.64 10.61
C ALA A 34 -6.35 23.78 10.71
N VAL A 35 -5.57 23.00 9.95
CA VAL A 35 -4.10 23.11 9.95
C VAL A 35 -3.65 24.40 9.27
N SER A 36 -2.63 25.08 9.81
CA SER A 36 -2.07 26.31 9.25
C SER A 36 -1.46 26.10 7.86
N ASP A 37 -1.25 27.17 7.11
CA ASP A 37 -0.56 27.06 5.82
C ASP A 37 0.91 26.66 6.03
N GLY A 38 1.31 25.53 5.43
CA GLY A 38 2.61 24.92 5.68
C GLY A 38 2.68 24.07 6.95
N GLY A 39 1.58 23.93 7.68
CA GLY A 39 1.48 23.12 8.89
C GLY A 39 1.58 21.61 8.61
N LEU A 40 1.86 20.85 9.68
CA LEU A 40 2.07 19.40 9.66
C LEU A 40 0.79 18.66 10.04
N LEU A 41 0.34 17.77 9.17
CA LEU A 41 -0.76 16.84 9.45
C LEU A 41 -0.19 15.42 9.57
N CYS A 42 -0.41 14.82 10.73
CA CYS A 42 -0.08 13.44 11.04
C CYS A 42 -1.39 12.64 11.10
N VAL A 43 -1.47 11.52 10.38
CA VAL A 43 -2.68 10.70 10.30
C VAL A 43 -2.32 9.25 10.51
N THR A 44 -2.94 8.63 11.52
CA THR A 44 -2.87 7.20 11.78
C THR A 44 -4.17 6.53 11.37
N CYS A 45 -4.07 5.41 10.65
CA CYS A 45 -5.21 4.54 10.34
C CYS A 45 -4.93 3.13 10.85
N THR A 46 -5.77 2.63 11.76
CA THR A 46 -5.67 1.26 12.29
C THR A 46 -6.69 0.32 11.67
N ASP A 47 -7.53 0.78 10.74
CA ASP A 47 -8.54 -0.05 10.04
C ASP A 47 -7.98 -0.80 8.83
N MET A 48 -6.82 -1.43 9.00
CA MET A 48 -6.12 -2.16 7.93
C MET A 48 -6.95 -3.27 7.30
N ALA A 49 -7.94 -3.86 7.98
CA ALA A 49 -8.85 -4.83 7.36
C ALA A 49 -9.61 -4.22 6.17
N VAL A 50 -10.04 -2.95 6.31
CA VAL A 50 -10.71 -2.20 5.24
C VAL A 50 -9.70 -1.83 4.16
N LEU A 51 -8.59 -1.19 4.55
CA LEU A 51 -7.58 -0.69 3.62
C LEU A 51 -6.83 -1.80 2.85
N ALA A 52 -6.73 -3.01 3.42
CA ALA A 52 -6.06 -4.15 2.80
C ALA A 52 -6.97 -5.00 1.86
N GLY A 53 -8.19 -4.53 1.58
CA GLY A 53 -9.05 -5.14 0.56
C GLY A 53 -10.06 -6.18 1.05
N ASN A 54 -10.31 -6.32 2.36
CA ASN A 54 -11.35 -7.25 2.84
C ASN A 54 -12.78 -6.68 2.66
N SER A 55 -12.92 -5.36 2.65
CA SER A 55 -14.22 -4.67 2.59
C SER A 55 -14.12 -3.46 1.65
N PRO A 56 -14.04 -3.69 0.32
CA PRO A 56 -13.84 -2.63 -0.68
C PRO A 56 -14.95 -1.57 -0.66
N GLU A 57 -16.19 -1.95 -0.41
CA GLU A 57 -17.34 -1.04 -0.27
C GLU A 57 -17.19 -0.11 0.95
N THR A 58 -16.70 -0.64 2.06
CA THR A 58 -16.40 0.16 3.26
C THR A 58 -15.23 1.09 3.01
N CYS A 59 -14.22 0.63 2.26
CA CYS A 59 -13.07 1.45 1.87
C CYS A 59 -13.51 2.63 1.00
N TYR A 60 -14.39 2.38 0.03
CA TYR A 60 -14.93 3.41 -0.85
C TYR A 60 -15.74 4.45 -0.07
N SER A 61 -16.64 4.00 0.82
CA SER A 61 -17.45 4.90 1.64
C SER A 61 -16.61 5.82 2.54
N LYS A 62 -15.53 5.31 3.14
CA LYS A 62 -14.66 6.10 4.05
C LYS A 62 -13.65 6.95 3.32
N TYR A 63 -13.01 6.39 2.29
CA TYR A 63 -11.79 6.94 1.71
C TYR A 63 -11.93 7.42 0.27
N GLY A 64 -13.07 7.17 -0.39
CA GLY A 64 -13.28 7.50 -1.80
C GLY A 64 -12.52 6.59 -2.77
N ALA A 65 -12.04 5.44 -2.31
CA ALA A 65 -11.22 4.52 -3.11
C ALA A 65 -11.57 3.04 -2.84
N VAL A 66 -11.42 2.20 -3.86
CA VAL A 66 -11.56 0.75 -3.77
C VAL A 66 -10.20 0.11 -3.47
N SER A 67 -10.04 -0.46 -2.27
CA SER A 67 -8.86 -1.26 -1.92
C SER A 67 -8.86 -2.62 -2.60
N LEU A 68 -7.69 -3.12 -2.99
CA LEU A 68 -7.52 -4.45 -3.57
C LEU A 68 -6.81 -5.40 -2.60
N LYS A 69 -7.22 -6.66 -2.62
CA LYS A 69 -6.57 -7.74 -1.89
C LYS A 69 -5.36 -8.27 -2.67
N GLY A 70 -4.30 -7.47 -2.72
CA GLY A 70 -3.02 -7.82 -3.35
C GLY A 70 -1.91 -8.01 -2.32
N LYS A 71 -0.78 -8.56 -2.75
CA LYS A 71 0.44 -8.65 -1.90
C LYS A 71 0.99 -7.28 -1.50
N PHE A 72 0.70 -6.25 -2.30
CA PHE A 72 1.07 -4.85 -2.09
C PHE A 72 0.08 -4.07 -1.20
N CYS A 73 -0.88 -4.74 -0.55
CA CYS A 73 -2.00 -4.09 0.14
C CYS A 73 -1.57 -3.04 1.19
N HIS A 74 -0.46 -3.26 1.89
CA HIS A 74 0.06 -2.29 2.87
C HIS A 74 0.52 -0.98 2.24
N GLU A 75 1.14 -1.03 1.06
CA GLU A 75 1.49 0.20 0.35
C GLU A 75 0.26 0.83 -0.29
N MET A 76 -0.64 0.03 -0.86
CA MET A 76 -1.91 0.53 -1.39
C MET A 76 -2.71 1.27 -0.32
N ALA A 77 -2.71 0.78 0.93
CA ALA A 77 -3.33 1.46 2.06
C ALA A 77 -2.76 2.87 2.28
N LEU A 78 -1.43 3.03 2.28
CA LEU A 78 -0.78 4.35 2.38
C LEU A 78 -1.22 5.28 1.25
N ARG A 79 -1.27 4.74 0.02
CA ARG A 79 -1.67 5.49 -1.18
C ARG A 79 -3.16 5.86 -1.18
N VAL A 80 -4.03 5.01 -0.63
CA VAL A 80 -5.46 5.30 -0.45
C VAL A 80 -5.65 6.41 0.58
N VAL A 81 -4.94 6.39 1.70
CA VAL A 81 -5.02 7.45 2.71
C VAL A 81 -4.55 8.79 2.14
N LEU A 82 -3.44 8.80 1.41
CA LEU A 82 -2.95 10.00 0.72
C LEU A 82 -3.91 10.51 -0.36
N HIS A 83 -4.51 9.62 -1.15
CA HIS A 83 -5.58 9.98 -2.08
C HIS A 83 -6.72 10.69 -1.36
N SER A 84 -7.18 10.10 -0.25
CA SER A 84 -8.27 10.62 0.57
C SER A 84 -7.99 12.00 1.18
N LEU A 85 -6.74 12.23 1.58
CA LEU A 85 -6.26 13.51 2.09
C LEU A 85 -6.18 14.57 1.00
N ASP A 86 -5.57 14.24 -0.15
CA ASP A 86 -5.44 15.17 -1.27
C ASP A 86 -6.83 15.56 -1.80
N LEU A 87 -7.73 14.60 -2.00
CA LEU A 87 -9.10 14.86 -2.47
C LEU A 87 -9.83 15.88 -1.58
N ARG A 88 -9.78 15.70 -0.25
CA ARG A 88 -10.42 16.62 0.70
C ARG A 88 -9.74 17.99 0.73
N ALA A 89 -8.40 18.03 0.70
CA ALA A 89 -7.67 19.30 0.69
C ALA A 89 -7.97 20.13 -0.56
N ASN A 90 -8.11 19.48 -1.73
CA ASN A 90 -8.38 20.18 -2.99
C ASN A 90 -9.75 20.88 -3.00
N CYS A 91 -10.76 20.34 -2.32
CA CYS A 91 -12.07 21.00 -2.15
C CYS A 91 -11.95 22.37 -1.48
N HIS A 92 -10.88 22.59 -0.71
CA HIS A 92 -10.59 23.83 0.00
C HIS A 92 -9.47 24.64 -0.65
N GLN A 93 -9.13 24.37 -1.92
CA GLN A 93 -8.02 25.01 -2.65
C GLN A 93 -6.65 24.83 -1.98
N ARG A 94 -6.49 23.75 -1.22
CA ARG A 94 -5.25 23.34 -0.56
C ARG A 94 -4.68 22.11 -1.25
N ARG A 95 -3.38 21.88 -1.05
CA ARG A 95 -2.68 20.69 -1.54
C ARG A 95 -1.99 19.96 -0.39
N VAL A 96 -1.84 18.66 -0.56
CA VAL A 96 -1.11 17.78 0.35
C VAL A 96 0.27 17.48 -0.26
N VAL A 97 1.31 17.61 0.55
CA VAL A 97 2.69 17.23 0.22
C VAL A 97 3.12 16.14 1.19
N PRO A 98 3.20 14.86 0.75
CA PRO A 98 3.67 13.77 1.59
C PRO A 98 5.11 14.00 2.04
N LEU A 99 5.38 13.84 3.34
CA LEU A 99 6.72 13.92 3.92
C LEU A 99 7.25 12.52 4.24
N LEU A 100 6.41 11.68 4.85
CA LEU A 100 6.72 10.30 5.22
C LEU A 100 5.42 9.51 5.31
N ALA A 101 5.40 8.27 4.84
CA ALA A 101 4.25 7.39 4.96
C ALA A 101 4.76 6.00 5.33
N VAL A 102 4.33 5.43 6.46
CA VAL A 102 4.89 4.18 6.96
C VAL A 102 3.78 3.19 7.27
N SER A 103 3.94 1.96 6.79
CA SER A 103 3.21 0.82 7.33
C SER A 103 3.99 0.26 8.51
N ALA A 104 3.37 0.26 9.69
CA ALA A 104 4.00 -0.14 10.94
C ALA A 104 3.07 -1.12 11.69
N ASP A 105 3.50 -2.37 11.78
CA ASP A 105 2.78 -3.48 12.45
C ASP A 105 1.35 -3.68 11.89
N PHE A 106 0.37 -3.05 12.52
CA PHE A 106 -1.07 -3.20 12.27
C PHE A 106 -1.75 -1.89 11.85
N TYR A 107 -0.99 -0.83 11.64
CA TYR A 107 -1.50 0.47 11.21
C TYR A 107 -0.64 1.07 10.10
N VAL A 108 -1.21 2.08 9.45
CA VAL A 108 -0.48 2.96 8.55
C VAL A 108 -0.46 4.37 9.12
N ARG A 109 0.66 5.07 8.94
CA ARG A 109 0.83 6.45 9.39
C ARG A 109 1.36 7.33 8.28
N VAL A 110 0.72 8.47 8.07
CA VAL A 110 1.06 9.44 7.03
C VAL A 110 1.38 10.77 7.69
N PHE A 111 2.52 11.34 7.33
CA PHE A 111 2.96 12.68 7.68
C PHE A 111 2.95 13.51 6.41
N ALA A 112 2.17 14.57 6.38
CA ALA A 112 2.06 15.43 5.21
C ALA A 112 2.01 16.90 5.61
N ARG A 113 2.57 17.75 4.74
CA ARG A 113 2.43 19.19 4.84
C ARG A 113 1.21 19.64 4.04
N VAL A 114 0.40 20.52 4.59
CA VAL A 114 -0.77 21.08 3.89
C VAL A 114 -0.48 22.53 3.52
N LEU A 115 -0.58 22.84 2.22
CA LEU A 115 -0.26 24.17 1.68
C LEU A 115 -1.47 24.75 0.96
N ALA A 116 -1.69 26.06 1.05
CA ALA A 116 -2.62 26.77 0.20
C ALA A 116 -2.08 26.82 -1.25
N GLY A 117 -2.96 26.69 -2.24
CA GLY A 117 -2.52 26.78 -3.64
C GLY A 117 -3.53 26.23 -4.63
N GLN A 118 -4.45 27.09 -5.09
CA GLN A 118 -5.43 26.75 -6.13
C GLN A 118 -4.78 26.21 -7.41
N ALA A 119 -3.63 26.76 -7.80
CA ALA A 119 -2.98 26.39 -9.05
C ALA A 119 -2.46 24.95 -9.08
N GLN A 120 -2.03 24.46 -7.92
CA GLN A 120 -1.46 23.12 -7.75
C GLN A 120 -2.53 22.09 -7.37
N ALA A 121 -3.68 22.52 -6.86
CA ALA A 121 -4.86 21.67 -6.71
C ALA A 121 -5.33 21.11 -8.05
N LYS A 122 -5.21 21.87 -9.15
CA LYS A 122 -5.49 21.40 -10.52
C LYS A 122 -4.64 20.20 -10.95
N ALA A 123 -3.45 20.03 -10.37
CA ALA A 123 -2.60 18.88 -10.65
C ALA A 123 -3.08 17.58 -9.99
N SER A 124 -4.04 17.63 -9.06
CA SER A 124 -4.47 16.47 -8.26
C SER A 124 -4.79 15.25 -9.13
N ALA A 125 -5.63 15.40 -10.15
CA ALA A 125 -6.01 14.28 -11.01
C ALA A 125 -4.80 13.58 -11.66
N SER A 126 -3.75 14.33 -12.00
CA SER A 126 -2.51 13.73 -12.54
C SER A 126 -1.69 12.97 -11.51
N LYS A 127 -1.91 13.21 -10.21
CA LYS A 127 -1.27 12.50 -9.10
C LYS A 127 -2.02 11.23 -8.67
N GLN A 128 -3.25 11.04 -9.15
CA GLN A 128 -4.08 9.88 -8.82
C GLN A 128 -4.03 8.84 -9.93
N ALA A 129 -4.16 7.56 -9.57
CA ALA A 129 -4.26 6.46 -10.53
C ALA A 129 -5.26 5.39 -10.11
N LEU A 130 -5.89 4.74 -11.10
CA LEU A 130 -6.52 3.44 -10.92
C LEU A 130 -5.46 2.33 -11.02
N VAL A 131 -5.73 1.20 -10.35
CA VAL A 131 -4.87 0.03 -10.37
C VAL A 131 -5.61 -1.12 -11.01
N TYR A 132 -5.07 -1.66 -12.11
CA TYR A 132 -5.52 -2.90 -12.71
C TYR A 132 -4.66 -4.03 -12.14
N HIS A 133 -5.25 -4.95 -11.39
CA HIS A 133 -4.56 -6.05 -10.73
C HIS A 133 -5.03 -7.40 -11.27
N CYS A 134 -4.14 -8.19 -11.84
CA CYS A 134 -4.48 -9.53 -12.30
C CYS A 134 -4.70 -10.48 -11.12
N VAL A 135 -5.88 -11.12 -11.08
CA VAL A 135 -6.23 -12.07 -9.99
C VAL A 135 -5.46 -13.39 -10.05
N GLY A 136 -4.82 -13.68 -11.18
CA GLY A 136 -4.06 -14.92 -11.38
C GLY A 136 -2.59 -14.78 -10.98
N CYS A 137 -1.86 -13.92 -11.68
CA CYS A 137 -0.41 -13.80 -11.50
C CYS A 137 0.01 -12.61 -10.62
N GLY A 138 -0.91 -11.73 -10.26
CA GLY A 138 -0.62 -10.57 -9.42
C GLY A 138 0.07 -9.40 -10.14
N SER A 139 0.34 -9.51 -11.45
CA SER A 139 0.75 -8.37 -12.28
C SER A 139 -0.21 -7.20 -12.10
N HIS A 140 0.34 -5.99 -12.04
CA HIS A 140 -0.47 -4.79 -11.85
C HIS A 140 0.01 -3.64 -12.74
N HIS A 141 -0.93 -2.82 -13.18
CA HIS A 141 -0.70 -1.68 -14.05
C HIS A 141 -1.44 -0.46 -13.49
N LEU A 142 -0.80 0.70 -13.53
CA LEU A 142 -1.40 1.96 -13.07
C LEU A 142 -1.94 2.75 -14.26
N GLN A 143 -3.16 3.25 -14.13
CA GLN A 143 -3.78 4.19 -15.05
C GLN A 143 -3.96 5.53 -14.35
N ARG A 144 -3.15 6.53 -14.70
CA ARG A 144 -3.33 7.91 -14.18
C ARG A 144 -4.73 8.42 -14.56
N LEU A 145 -5.35 9.24 -13.69
CA LEU A 145 -6.66 9.87 -13.97
C LEU A 145 -6.52 11.11 -14.87
N GLY A 146 -5.44 11.87 -14.71
CA GLY A 146 -5.13 13.05 -15.51
C GLY A 146 -3.71 13.04 -16.09
N LYS A 147 -3.49 13.84 -17.13
CA LYS A 147 -2.18 14.17 -17.69
C LYS A 147 -1.83 15.60 -17.36
N ALA A 148 -0.55 15.86 -17.09
CA ALA A 148 0.00 17.21 -16.95
C ALA A 148 1.14 17.37 -17.96
N THR A 149 1.00 18.27 -18.93
CA THR A 149 2.03 18.56 -19.94
C THR A 149 2.65 19.92 -19.68
N ARG A 150 3.99 19.99 -19.68
CA ARG A 150 4.72 21.25 -19.55
C ARG A 150 4.62 22.06 -20.84
N HIS A 151 4.66 23.38 -20.69
CA HIS A 151 4.77 24.31 -21.80
C HIS A 151 6.12 24.11 -22.53
N GLY A 152 6.09 23.53 -23.73
CA GLY A 152 7.29 23.22 -24.54
C GLY A 152 7.12 22.11 -25.59
N ASP A 153 6.18 21.18 -25.40
CA ASP A 153 6.11 19.96 -26.24
C ASP A 153 4.95 19.90 -27.26
N ARG A 154 4.06 20.91 -27.33
CA ARG A 154 3.12 21.13 -28.46
C ARG A 154 2.31 22.44 -28.30
N CYS A 155 2.11 23.11 -29.43
CA CYS A 155 1.51 24.43 -29.61
C CYS A 155 0.07 24.58 -29.07
N ASP A 156 -0.19 25.80 -28.61
CA ASP A 156 -1.46 26.55 -28.57
C ASP A 156 -2.51 26.35 -27.44
N ARG A 157 -2.87 27.52 -26.90
CA ARG A 157 -4.02 27.89 -26.03
C ARG A 157 -3.94 27.51 -24.56
N VAL A 158 -3.03 28.15 -23.81
CA VAL A 158 -3.14 28.27 -22.34
C VAL A 158 -2.97 29.74 -21.93
N PRO A 159 -3.80 30.29 -21.02
CA PRO A 159 -3.65 31.66 -20.52
C PRO A 159 -2.26 31.90 -19.92
N ALA A 160 -1.69 33.07 -20.17
CA ALA A 160 -0.36 33.47 -19.68
C ALA A 160 -0.26 33.31 -18.16
N GLY A 161 0.74 32.56 -17.67
CA GLY A 161 1.05 32.38 -16.25
C GLY A 161 0.96 30.95 -15.69
N TRP A 162 0.51 29.95 -16.47
CA TRP A 162 0.42 28.55 -16.01
C TRP A 162 1.49 27.63 -16.67
N PRO A 163 2.40 27.00 -15.91
CA PRO A 163 3.47 26.17 -16.50
C PRO A 163 3.00 24.79 -17.01
N PHE A 164 1.75 24.39 -16.75
CA PHE A 164 1.22 23.07 -17.11
C PHE A 164 -0.20 23.15 -17.68
N LYS A 165 -0.46 22.35 -18.72
CA LYS A 165 -1.81 22.04 -19.22
C LYS A 165 -2.26 20.71 -18.64
N TYR A 166 -3.47 20.68 -18.08
CA TYR A 166 -4.07 19.47 -17.52
C TYR A 166 -5.15 18.93 -18.46
N GLY A 167 -5.22 17.62 -18.61
CA GLY A 167 -6.22 16.95 -19.44
C GLY A 167 -6.54 15.56 -18.94
N ALA A 168 -7.57 14.94 -19.54
CA ALA A 168 -7.92 13.56 -19.25
C ALA A 168 -6.80 12.61 -19.68
N ALA A 169 -6.56 11.56 -18.89
CA ALA A 169 -5.67 10.49 -19.30
C ALA A 169 -6.31 9.57 -20.36
N THR A 170 -5.48 8.83 -21.07
CA THR A 170 -5.92 7.82 -22.06
C THR A 170 -5.61 6.44 -21.50
N GLY A 171 -6.52 5.49 -21.69
CA GLY A 171 -6.43 4.12 -21.19
C GLY A 171 -7.53 3.24 -21.79
N PRO A 172 -7.69 1.99 -21.31
CA PRO A 172 -6.92 1.34 -20.25
C PRO A 172 -5.51 0.93 -20.70
N PRO A 173 -4.57 0.67 -19.76
CA PRO A 173 -3.21 0.23 -20.08
C PRO A 173 -3.12 -1.29 -20.30
N VAL A 174 -4.25 -1.99 -20.22
CA VAL A 174 -4.36 -3.45 -20.29
C VAL A 174 -5.53 -3.85 -21.18
N GLY A 175 -5.45 -5.04 -21.77
CA GLY A 175 -6.56 -5.68 -22.47
C GLY A 175 -7.64 -6.26 -21.52
N PRO A 176 -8.66 -6.94 -22.07
CA PRO A 176 -9.74 -7.54 -21.29
C PRO A 176 -9.24 -8.64 -20.32
N THR A 177 -8.18 -9.35 -20.71
CA THR A 177 -7.51 -10.38 -19.91
C THR A 177 -6.03 -10.07 -19.75
N CYS A 178 -5.41 -10.65 -18.72
CA CYS A 178 -3.99 -10.52 -18.46
C CYS A 178 -3.17 -11.16 -19.59
N GLU A 179 -2.22 -10.42 -20.15
CA GLU A 179 -1.36 -10.89 -21.24
C GLU A 179 -0.52 -12.13 -20.84
N PHE A 180 -0.18 -12.28 -19.56
CA PHE A 180 0.72 -13.35 -19.09
C PHE A 180 -0.02 -14.65 -18.73
N CYS A 181 -1.17 -14.54 -18.07
CA CYS A 181 -1.88 -15.70 -17.52
C CYS A 181 -3.36 -15.76 -17.92
N GLN A 182 -3.83 -14.83 -18.75
CA GLN A 182 -5.18 -14.78 -19.32
C GLN A 182 -6.31 -14.77 -18.29
N GLN A 183 -5.99 -14.48 -17.02
CA GLN A 183 -6.97 -14.25 -15.97
C GLN A 183 -7.48 -12.80 -16.01
N ARG A 184 -8.64 -12.57 -15.41
CA ARG A 184 -9.26 -11.23 -15.33
C ARG A 184 -8.46 -10.25 -14.47
N HIS A 185 -8.68 -8.97 -14.71
CA HIS A 185 -8.19 -7.89 -13.86
C HIS A 185 -9.28 -7.45 -12.87
N GLN A 186 -8.89 -7.21 -11.62
CA GLN A 186 -9.67 -6.39 -10.68
C GLN A 186 -9.23 -4.94 -10.79
N LEU A 187 -10.21 -4.03 -10.71
CA LEU A 187 -9.99 -2.60 -10.72
C LEU A 187 -10.04 -2.06 -9.29
N GLY A 188 -9.04 -1.27 -8.91
CA GLY A 188 -8.96 -0.59 -7.61
C GLY A 188 -8.53 0.86 -7.74
N GLY A 189 -8.51 1.54 -6.59
CA GLY A 189 -8.22 2.96 -6.47
C GLY A 189 -9.47 3.85 -6.50
N PRO A 190 -9.31 5.17 -6.73
CA PRO A 190 -8.04 5.82 -7.05
C PRO A 190 -7.02 5.75 -5.90
N VAL A 191 -5.74 5.74 -6.24
CA VAL A 191 -4.63 5.75 -5.29
C VAL A 191 -3.66 6.89 -5.62
N TRP A 192 -3.00 7.42 -4.60
CA TRP A 192 -1.88 8.34 -4.80
C TRP A 192 -0.75 7.63 -5.56
N ALA A 193 -0.39 8.14 -6.74
CA ALA A 193 0.59 7.54 -7.64
C ALA A 193 1.94 8.27 -7.65
N GLU A 194 2.06 9.37 -6.91
CA GLU A 194 3.30 10.11 -6.70
C GLU A 194 4.14 9.51 -5.55
N PRO A 195 5.37 10.03 -5.31
CA PRO A 195 6.20 9.64 -4.18
C PRO A 195 5.46 9.70 -2.84
N LEU A 196 5.72 8.70 -2.00
CA LEU A 196 5.18 8.59 -0.64
C LEU A 196 5.98 9.40 0.40
N HIS A 197 7.22 9.76 0.05
CA HIS A 197 8.19 10.31 0.99
C HIS A 197 8.95 11.47 0.36
N ASP A 198 9.26 12.48 1.17
CA ASP A 198 10.32 13.44 0.89
C ASP A 198 11.62 12.87 1.47
N VAL A 199 12.50 12.35 0.60
CA VAL A 199 13.77 11.72 1.01
C VAL A 199 14.68 12.72 1.74
N ALA A 200 14.64 14.00 1.39
CA ALA A 200 15.41 15.03 2.08
C ALA A 200 14.87 15.26 3.50
N PHE A 201 13.55 15.26 3.67
CA PHE A 201 12.93 15.28 5.00
C PHE A 201 13.34 14.05 5.83
N VAL A 202 13.25 12.84 5.27
CA VAL A 202 13.62 11.60 5.98
C VAL A 202 15.09 11.60 6.41
N ARG A 203 16.00 12.08 5.54
CA ARG A 203 17.43 12.25 5.90
C ARG A 203 17.63 13.23 7.06
N ARG A 204 16.88 14.33 7.11
CA ARG A 204 16.93 15.26 8.24
C ARG A 204 16.42 14.62 9.54
N VAL A 205 15.40 13.76 9.46
CA VAL A 205 14.91 12.99 10.62
C VAL A 205 15.98 12.00 11.11
N LEU A 206 16.63 11.28 10.20
CA LEU A 206 17.75 10.38 10.55
C LEU A 206 18.90 11.14 11.23
N ALA A 207 19.32 12.28 10.67
CA ALA A 207 20.36 13.11 11.28
C ALA A 207 19.95 13.67 12.66
N ALA A 208 18.66 13.96 12.85
CA ALA A 208 18.15 14.40 14.16
C ALA A 208 18.19 13.26 15.20
N LEU A 209 17.92 12.02 14.81
CA LEU A 209 18.08 10.85 15.69
C LEU A 209 19.55 10.67 16.09
N GLU A 210 20.48 10.79 15.14
CA GLU A 210 21.92 10.66 15.42
C GLU A 210 22.46 11.74 16.37
N ARG A 211 21.93 12.97 16.31
CA ARG A 211 22.27 14.05 17.24
C ARG A 211 21.66 13.91 18.64
N SER A 212 20.74 12.98 18.85
CA SER A 212 20.03 12.82 20.13
C SER A 212 19.96 11.34 20.53
N PRO A 213 21.12 10.67 20.69
CA PRO A 213 21.15 9.25 21.01
C PRO A 213 20.50 8.97 22.37
N GLY A 214 19.68 7.93 22.45
CA GLY A 214 19.01 7.51 23.69
C GLY A 214 17.77 8.32 24.06
N ARG A 215 17.42 9.36 23.30
CA ARG A 215 16.22 10.18 23.56
C ARG A 215 14.92 9.39 23.39
N PHE A 216 14.91 8.39 22.50
CA PHE A 216 13.72 7.63 22.17
C PHE A 216 13.93 6.14 22.40
N GLY A 217 13.09 5.50 23.20
CA GLY A 217 13.19 4.04 23.45
C GLY A 217 13.05 3.17 22.19
N THR A 218 12.42 3.70 21.13
CA THR A 218 12.23 3.02 19.83
C THR A 218 13.24 3.46 18.76
N GLU A 219 14.33 4.14 19.14
CA GLU A 219 15.30 4.71 18.20
C GLU A 219 15.87 3.70 17.20
N GLN A 220 16.24 2.50 17.65
CA GLN A 220 16.76 1.46 16.75
C GLN A 220 15.76 1.05 15.66
N ARG A 221 14.46 0.99 16.02
CA ARG A 221 13.37 0.68 15.10
C ARG A 221 13.18 1.83 14.11
N MET A 222 13.14 3.08 14.59
CA MET A 222 13.00 4.26 13.74
C MET A 222 14.15 4.33 12.73
N ARG A 223 15.41 4.18 13.19
CA ARG A 223 16.58 4.19 12.32
C ARG A 223 16.53 3.09 11.27
N GLY A 224 16.15 1.87 11.66
CA GLY A 224 16.02 0.74 10.75
C GLY A 224 14.97 0.98 9.66
N VAL A 225 13.75 1.38 10.03
CA VAL A 225 12.65 1.63 9.08
C VAL A 225 12.98 2.82 8.16
N LEU A 226 13.43 3.95 8.71
CA LEU A 226 13.76 5.14 7.92
C LEU A 226 14.92 4.89 6.95
N SER A 227 15.88 4.03 7.32
CA SER A 227 16.95 3.63 6.39
C SER A 227 16.41 2.84 5.19
N VAL A 228 15.43 1.95 5.38
CA VAL A 228 14.78 1.26 4.25
C VAL A 228 14.01 2.25 3.38
N VAL A 229 13.30 3.19 4.01
CA VAL A 229 12.56 4.25 3.30
C VAL A 229 13.48 5.10 2.41
N THR A 230 14.70 5.41 2.84
CA THR A 230 15.66 6.16 2.02
C THR A 230 16.29 5.34 0.87
N GLU A 231 16.24 4.01 0.97
CA GLU A 231 16.75 3.08 -0.04
C GLU A 231 15.65 2.66 -1.04
N GLU A 232 14.41 3.04 -0.78
CA GLU A 232 13.25 2.70 -1.61
C GLU A 232 13.16 3.51 -2.90
N LEU A 233 12.75 2.86 -3.99
CA LEU A 233 12.33 3.55 -5.21
C LEU A 233 11.03 4.30 -4.93
N SER A 234 11.14 5.63 -4.83
CA SER A 234 10.01 6.50 -4.52
C SER A 234 9.06 6.72 -5.70
N ASP A 235 9.57 6.62 -6.91
CA ASP A 235 8.90 6.83 -8.19
C ASP A 235 8.19 5.58 -8.73
N VAL A 236 8.40 4.43 -8.10
CA VAL A 236 7.79 3.15 -8.49
C VAL A 236 6.67 2.79 -7.51
N PRO A 237 5.40 2.86 -7.93
CA PRO A 237 4.28 2.48 -7.07
C PRO A 237 4.10 0.98 -6.93
N LEU A 238 3.74 0.57 -5.71
CA LEU A 238 3.46 -0.82 -5.33
C LEU A 238 4.71 -1.69 -5.44
N TYR A 239 4.55 -2.99 -5.15
CA TYR A 239 5.64 -3.94 -5.15
C TYR A 239 5.14 -5.34 -5.48
N TYR A 240 6.08 -6.21 -5.85
CA TYR A 240 5.88 -7.65 -5.91
C TYR A 240 6.45 -8.31 -4.66
N THR A 241 5.98 -9.49 -4.29
CA THR A 241 6.64 -10.30 -3.26
C THR A 241 7.29 -11.50 -3.89
N LEU A 242 8.50 -11.80 -3.43
CA LEU A 242 9.30 -12.93 -3.92
C LEU A 242 8.58 -14.28 -3.74
N ASP A 243 7.90 -14.46 -2.59
CA ASP A 243 7.03 -15.60 -2.32
C ASP A 243 5.80 -15.61 -3.25
N GLY A 244 5.26 -14.44 -3.60
CA GLY A 244 4.12 -14.32 -4.50
C GLY A 244 4.48 -14.80 -5.91
N LEU A 245 5.59 -14.30 -6.45
CA LEU A 245 6.09 -14.71 -7.78
C LEU A 245 6.37 -16.21 -7.84
N SER A 246 7.06 -16.75 -6.83
CA SER A 246 7.43 -18.17 -6.79
C SER A 246 6.20 -19.05 -6.58
N SER A 247 5.25 -18.62 -5.75
CA SER A 247 3.97 -19.32 -5.53
C SER A 247 3.11 -19.34 -6.79
N THR A 248 3.12 -18.28 -7.61
CA THR A 248 2.38 -18.26 -8.88
C THR A 248 2.91 -19.30 -9.86
N LEU A 249 4.22 -19.59 -9.85
CA LEU A 249 4.85 -20.56 -10.75
C LEU A 249 4.99 -21.96 -10.15
N HIS A 250 4.70 -22.12 -8.85
CA HIS A 250 4.99 -23.33 -8.08
C HIS A 250 6.47 -23.76 -8.15
N CYS A 251 7.40 -22.80 -8.20
CA CYS A 251 8.83 -23.07 -8.21
C CYS A 251 9.46 -22.89 -6.82
N ASN A 252 10.71 -23.35 -6.67
CA ASN A 252 11.51 -22.98 -5.52
C ASN A 252 11.76 -21.46 -5.53
N THR A 253 11.80 -20.86 -4.35
CA THR A 253 11.97 -19.42 -4.20
C THR A 253 13.44 -19.05 -4.34
N PRO A 254 13.84 -18.18 -5.29
CA PRO A 254 15.20 -17.64 -5.32
C PRO A 254 15.49 -16.85 -4.05
N SER A 255 16.76 -16.71 -3.67
CA SER A 255 17.08 -15.78 -2.58
C SER A 255 16.79 -14.33 -3.00
N LEU A 256 16.51 -13.48 -2.01
CA LEU A 256 16.22 -12.06 -2.25
C LEU A 256 17.36 -11.36 -3.01
N LEU A 257 18.62 -11.73 -2.73
CA LEU A 257 19.78 -11.16 -3.42
C LEU A 257 19.92 -11.69 -4.85
N GLN A 258 19.57 -12.95 -5.12
CA GLN A 258 19.58 -13.50 -6.49
C GLN A 258 18.55 -12.78 -7.38
N LEU A 259 17.30 -12.63 -6.92
CA LEU A 259 16.29 -11.92 -7.71
C LEU A 259 16.68 -10.46 -7.94
N ARG A 260 17.21 -9.79 -6.91
CA ARG A 260 17.71 -8.40 -7.05
C ARG A 260 18.87 -8.32 -8.04
N SER A 261 19.81 -9.26 -7.98
CA SER A 261 20.95 -9.28 -8.89
C SER A 261 20.50 -9.52 -10.34
N ALA A 262 19.50 -10.39 -10.56
CA ALA A 262 18.91 -10.61 -11.87
C ALA A 262 18.25 -9.36 -12.45
N LEU A 263 17.49 -8.61 -11.64
CA LEU A 263 16.90 -7.33 -12.06
C LEU A 263 17.98 -6.29 -12.40
N LEU A 264 19.04 -6.20 -11.59
CA LEU A 264 20.15 -5.28 -11.83
C LEU A 264 20.97 -5.65 -13.08
N HIS A 265 21.23 -6.95 -13.32
CA HIS A 265 21.88 -7.42 -14.54
C HIS A 265 21.04 -7.15 -15.79
N ALA A 266 19.71 -7.20 -15.67
CA ALA A 266 18.78 -6.84 -16.74
C ALA A 266 18.66 -5.32 -16.97
N GLY A 267 19.39 -4.49 -16.23
CA GLY A 267 19.42 -3.04 -16.40
C GLY A 267 18.29 -2.28 -15.70
N TYR A 268 17.52 -2.95 -14.83
CA TYR A 268 16.41 -2.33 -14.09
C TYR A 268 16.84 -1.88 -12.70
N ARG A 269 16.20 -0.83 -12.19
CA ARG A 269 16.38 -0.39 -10.81
C ARG A 269 15.58 -1.31 -9.88
N VAL A 270 16.13 -1.56 -8.69
CA VAL A 270 15.45 -2.42 -7.71
C VAL A 270 15.68 -1.98 -6.27
N SER A 271 14.61 -1.84 -5.50
CA SER A 271 14.66 -1.65 -4.04
C SER A 271 13.86 -2.71 -3.31
N LEU A 272 14.06 -2.79 -2.00
CA LEU A 272 13.12 -3.47 -1.11
C LEU A 272 12.02 -2.49 -0.73
N SER A 273 11.06 -2.90 0.12
CA SER A 273 10.10 -1.96 0.71
C SER A 273 9.93 -2.16 2.21
N HIS A 274 9.79 -1.06 2.96
CA HIS A 274 9.48 -1.06 4.39
C HIS A 274 8.12 -1.69 4.69
N ALA A 275 7.20 -1.69 3.71
CA ALA A 275 5.84 -2.18 3.90
C ALA A 275 5.73 -3.72 3.96
N CYS A 276 6.74 -4.46 3.48
CA CYS A 276 6.78 -5.92 3.54
C CYS A 276 8.21 -6.48 3.39
N LYS A 277 8.58 -7.44 4.23
CA LYS A 277 9.94 -8.02 4.31
C LYS A 277 10.48 -8.59 3.00
N ASN A 278 9.62 -9.28 2.25
CA ASN A 278 9.97 -9.95 0.99
C ASN A 278 9.55 -9.14 -0.25
N ALA A 279 9.23 -7.85 -0.07
CA ALA A 279 8.84 -6.99 -1.16
C ALA A 279 10.03 -6.58 -2.03
N VAL A 280 9.78 -6.54 -3.33
CA VAL A 280 10.70 -6.05 -4.35
C VAL A 280 9.96 -5.00 -5.18
N LYS A 281 10.52 -3.78 -5.19
CA LYS A 281 10.10 -2.70 -6.08
C LYS A 281 11.08 -2.61 -7.23
N THR A 282 10.56 -2.47 -8.44
CA THR A 282 11.39 -2.34 -9.64
C THR A 282 10.64 -1.58 -10.72
N ASP A 283 11.38 -0.85 -11.55
CA ASP A 283 10.85 -0.24 -12.77
C ASP A 283 10.82 -1.22 -13.97
N ALA A 284 11.21 -2.49 -13.74
CA ALA A 284 11.02 -3.54 -14.73
C ALA A 284 9.53 -3.71 -15.06
N PRO A 285 9.15 -3.72 -16.35
CA PRO A 285 7.77 -4.03 -16.72
C PRO A 285 7.42 -5.47 -16.30
N PRO A 286 6.13 -5.78 -16.05
CA PRO A 286 5.72 -7.12 -15.65
C PRO A 286 6.22 -8.23 -16.59
N ALA A 287 6.34 -7.95 -17.89
CA ALA A 287 6.89 -8.87 -18.89
C ALA A 287 8.33 -9.29 -18.58
N ALA A 288 9.21 -8.32 -18.29
CA ALA A 288 10.61 -8.58 -17.93
C ALA A 288 10.72 -9.34 -16.60
N LEU A 289 9.86 -9.02 -15.63
CA LEU A 289 9.81 -9.74 -14.35
C LEU A 289 9.42 -11.21 -14.54
N TRP A 290 8.43 -11.50 -15.40
CA TRP A 290 8.05 -12.89 -15.72
C TRP A 290 9.12 -13.61 -16.53
N ASP A 291 9.86 -12.93 -17.42
CA ASP A 291 11.00 -13.51 -18.11
C ASP A 291 12.12 -13.93 -17.16
N ILE A 292 12.47 -13.08 -16.19
CA ILE A 292 13.42 -13.44 -15.14
C ILE A 292 12.94 -14.69 -14.40
N MET A 293 11.66 -14.74 -14.01
CA MET A 293 11.12 -15.89 -13.32
C MET A 293 11.03 -17.15 -14.20
N ARG A 294 10.83 -17.03 -15.52
CA ARG A 294 10.93 -18.13 -16.48
C ARG A 294 12.36 -18.68 -16.58
N CYS A 295 13.37 -17.80 -16.65
CA CYS A 295 14.77 -18.20 -16.59
C CYS A 295 15.09 -18.94 -15.29
N TRP A 296 14.56 -18.47 -14.16
CA TRP A 296 14.71 -19.17 -12.88
C TRP A 296 14.10 -20.58 -12.91
N ALA A 297 12.88 -20.71 -13.43
CA ALA A 297 12.18 -21.99 -13.56
C ALA A 297 12.85 -22.96 -14.54
N LYS A 298 13.64 -22.47 -15.52
CA LYS A 298 14.47 -23.31 -16.38
C LYS A 298 15.68 -23.88 -15.64
N LEU A 299 16.34 -23.06 -14.79
CA LEU A 299 17.45 -23.50 -13.95
C LEU A 299 16.98 -24.45 -12.83
N HIS A 300 15.75 -24.27 -12.36
CA HIS A 300 15.14 -25.08 -11.30
C HIS A 300 13.77 -25.60 -11.75
N PRO A 301 13.75 -26.72 -12.51
CA PRO A 301 12.55 -27.22 -13.16
C PRO A 301 11.37 -27.48 -12.20
N VAL A 302 10.22 -26.92 -12.56
CA VAL A 302 8.93 -27.21 -11.91
C VAL A 302 8.36 -28.51 -12.46
N LYS A 303 7.76 -29.33 -11.60
CA LYS A 303 7.05 -30.56 -12.01
C LYS A 303 5.80 -30.21 -12.81
N ARG A 304 5.91 -30.22 -14.14
CA ARG A 304 4.85 -29.78 -15.06
C ARG A 304 3.60 -30.63 -14.95
N GLU A 305 3.72 -31.90 -14.57
CA GLU A 305 2.58 -32.82 -14.41
C GLU A 305 1.65 -32.41 -13.26
N ARG A 306 2.14 -31.58 -12.33
CA ARG A 306 1.36 -31.09 -11.18
C ARG A 306 0.60 -29.78 -11.47
N LEU A 307 0.85 -29.17 -12.63
CA LEU A 307 0.21 -27.91 -12.99
C LEU A 307 -1.13 -28.20 -13.65
N ALA A 308 -2.21 -27.66 -13.09
CA ALA A 308 -3.52 -27.74 -13.72
C ALA A 308 -3.50 -27.06 -15.10
N GLU A 309 -4.20 -27.66 -16.06
CA GLU A 309 -4.33 -27.12 -17.39
C GLU A 309 -4.99 -25.72 -17.34
N GLY A 310 -4.43 -24.76 -18.08
CA GLY A 310 -4.90 -23.39 -18.08
C GLY A 310 -4.61 -22.58 -16.80
N SER A 311 -3.91 -23.15 -15.82
CA SER A 311 -3.46 -22.43 -14.61
C SER A 311 -2.52 -21.26 -14.96
N PRO A 312 -2.40 -20.24 -14.09
CA PRO A 312 -1.48 -19.14 -14.31
C PRO A 312 -0.02 -19.61 -14.52
N ALA A 313 0.43 -20.58 -13.72
CA ALA A 313 1.75 -21.18 -13.86
C ALA A 313 1.96 -21.79 -15.26
N ALA A 314 1.03 -22.63 -15.70
CA ALA A 314 1.13 -23.31 -17.00
C ALA A 314 1.20 -22.31 -18.16
N ARG A 315 0.37 -21.26 -18.14
CA ARG A 315 0.36 -20.24 -19.20
C ARG A 315 1.63 -19.38 -19.21
N ILE A 316 2.14 -19.00 -18.03
CA ILE A 316 3.38 -18.21 -17.95
C ILE A 316 4.58 -19.04 -18.43
N LEU A 317 4.68 -20.29 -18.00
CA LEU A 317 5.81 -21.19 -18.32
C LEU A 317 5.76 -21.76 -19.75
N ALA A 318 4.61 -21.66 -20.44
CA ALA A 318 4.48 -22.05 -21.84
C ALA A 318 5.17 -21.07 -22.81
N VAL A 319 5.42 -19.84 -22.37
CA VAL A 319 6.08 -18.81 -23.16
C VAL A 319 7.57 -18.82 -22.87
N GLU A 320 8.38 -18.83 -23.93
CA GLU A 320 9.83 -18.73 -23.84
C GLU A 320 10.28 -17.31 -23.41
N PRO A 321 11.27 -17.19 -22.51
CA PRO A 321 11.74 -15.88 -22.06
C PRO A 321 12.47 -15.14 -23.19
N THR A 322 12.12 -13.87 -23.39
CA THR A 322 12.81 -12.99 -24.34
C THR A 322 14.11 -12.43 -23.76
N LEU A 323 14.11 -12.16 -22.46
CA LEU A 323 15.28 -11.74 -21.69
C LEU A 323 15.98 -12.95 -21.07
N GLN A 324 17.31 -13.04 -21.22
CA GLN A 324 18.14 -14.01 -20.49
C GLN A 324 18.63 -13.41 -19.17
N ALA A 325 18.15 -13.95 -18.04
CA ALA A 325 18.47 -13.43 -16.72
C ALA A 325 19.72 -14.11 -16.11
N SER A 326 20.62 -13.30 -15.53
CA SER A 326 21.76 -13.76 -14.74
C SER A 326 21.47 -13.67 -13.24
N PHE A 327 21.58 -14.78 -12.52
CA PHE A 327 21.39 -14.83 -11.06
C PHE A 327 22.69 -14.75 -10.26
N ALA A 328 23.81 -14.45 -10.93
CA ALA A 328 25.09 -14.20 -10.27
C ALA A 328 24.94 -13.03 -9.29
N LEU A 329 25.48 -13.18 -8.07
CA LEU A 329 25.34 -12.17 -7.04
C LEU A 329 26.14 -10.93 -7.39
N ARG A 330 25.50 -9.76 -7.34
CA ARG A 330 26.18 -8.46 -7.47
C ARG A 330 26.43 -7.82 -6.11
N ASP A 331 27.51 -7.07 -6.00
CA ASP A 331 27.89 -6.38 -4.76
C ASP A 331 26.92 -5.25 -4.36
N ASP A 332 26.31 -4.61 -5.35
CA ASP A 332 25.30 -3.55 -5.20
C ASP A 332 23.88 -4.12 -4.90
N ALA A 333 23.69 -5.43 -5.01
CA ALA A 333 22.38 -6.05 -4.74
C ALA A 333 22.00 -6.01 -3.25
N ASN A 334 22.98 -6.03 -2.33
CA ASN A 334 22.73 -6.03 -0.89
C ASN A 334 22.66 -4.59 -0.34
N PRO A 335 21.47 -4.09 0.10
CA PRO A 335 21.31 -2.71 0.55
C PRO A 335 22.16 -2.38 1.79
N SER A 336 22.53 -1.10 1.94
CA SER A 336 23.41 -0.64 3.02
C SER A 336 22.83 -0.92 4.41
N SER A 337 21.52 -0.72 4.58
CA SER A 337 20.79 -0.96 5.82
C SER A 337 20.86 -2.43 6.24
N ARG A 338 20.87 -3.36 5.27
CA ARG A 338 21.01 -4.80 5.50
C ARG A 338 22.47 -5.18 5.78
N LYS A 339 23.44 -4.62 5.04
CA LYS A 339 24.88 -4.80 5.31
C LYS A 339 25.26 -4.37 6.73
N ARG A 340 24.64 -3.28 7.22
CA ARG A 340 24.84 -2.73 8.57
C ARG A 340 24.03 -3.42 9.68
N GLY A 341 23.24 -4.45 9.36
CA GLY A 341 22.45 -5.19 10.36
C GLY A 341 21.37 -4.35 11.07
N LEU A 342 20.84 -3.30 10.43
CA LEU A 342 19.84 -2.44 11.07
C LEU A 342 18.52 -3.20 11.30
N LYS A 343 17.77 -2.83 12.35
CA LYS A 343 16.46 -3.42 12.69
C LYS A 343 15.37 -2.95 11.74
N ARG A 344 15.37 -3.48 10.51
CA ARG A 344 14.49 -3.09 9.39
C ARG A 344 13.04 -3.52 9.61
N PHE A 345 12.86 -4.74 10.11
CA PHE A 345 11.55 -5.32 10.39
C PHE A 345 11.57 -5.83 11.84
N PRO A 346 11.00 -5.09 12.79
CA PRO A 346 10.92 -5.52 14.17
C PRO A 346 9.99 -6.73 14.30
N GLU A 347 10.34 -7.69 15.13
CA GLU A 347 9.43 -8.75 15.55
C GLU A 347 8.45 -8.20 16.59
N ASN A 348 7.24 -8.75 16.62
CA ASN A 348 6.23 -8.35 17.59
C ASN A 348 6.70 -8.74 19.00
N PRO A 349 6.66 -7.83 19.98
CA PRO A 349 7.18 -8.07 21.33
C PRO A 349 6.57 -9.28 22.05
N GLU A 350 5.28 -9.57 21.83
CA GLU A 350 4.53 -10.59 22.58
C GLU A 350 3.48 -11.30 21.72
N ALA A 351 3.04 -12.49 22.16
CA ALA A 351 1.81 -13.09 21.67
C ALA A 351 0.62 -12.16 21.99
N PHE A 352 -0.30 -11.99 21.04
CA PHE A 352 -1.46 -11.08 21.15
C PHE A 352 -1.14 -9.57 21.17
N TRP A 353 0.08 -9.20 20.78
CA TRP A 353 0.46 -7.80 20.54
C TRP A 353 -0.38 -7.18 19.40
N GLY A 354 -1.08 -6.09 19.66
CA GLY A 354 -1.95 -5.41 18.68
C GLY A 354 -3.02 -4.51 19.29
N PRO A 355 -3.81 -3.79 18.47
CA PRO A 355 -4.93 -2.99 18.94
C PRO A 355 -5.94 -3.89 19.65
N LYS A 356 -6.25 -3.56 20.90
CA LYS A 356 -7.35 -4.22 21.62
C LYS A 356 -8.68 -3.87 20.95
N ALA A 357 -9.66 -4.75 21.09
CA ALA A 357 -11.00 -4.48 20.57
C ALA A 357 -11.55 -3.17 21.17
N ARG A 358 -12.29 -2.40 20.35
CA ARG A 358 -12.94 -1.16 20.77
C ARG A 358 -13.76 -1.40 22.05
N ALA A 359 -13.60 -0.53 23.04
CA ALA A 359 -14.40 -0.58 24.27
C ALA A 359 -15.89 -0.52 23.92
N LYS A 360 -16.70 -1.44 24.47
CA LYS A 360 -18.15 -1.41 24.31
C LYS A 360 -18.72 -0.28 25.16
N ALA A 361 -19.72 0.44 24.64
CA ALA A 361 -20.54 1.33 25.44
C ALA A 361 -21.23 0.47 26.51
N GLY A 362 -20.83 0.63 27.78
CA GLY A 362 -21.31 -0.18 28.91
C GLY A 362 -20.22 -0.71 29.86
N GLY A 363 -18.94 -0.41 29.64
CA GLY A 363 -17.88 -0.64 30.66
C GLY A 363 -17.57 -2.09 31.03
N GLY A 364 -18.25 -3.08 30.43
CA GLY A 364 -18.00 -4.49 30.70
C GLY A 364 -16.66 -4.95 30.14
N ILE A 365 -15.79 -5.48 31.01
CA ILE A 365 -14.56 -6.17 30.64
C ILE A 365 -14.95 -7.31 29.68
N SER A 366 -14.39 -7.28 28.46
CA SER A 366 -14.54 -8.39 27.53
C SER A 366 -14.04 -9.67 28.21
N PRO A 367 -14.79 -10.79 28.19
CA PRO A 367 -14.21 -12.08 28.56
C PRO A 367 -12.91 -12.28 27.77
N ALA A 368 -11.91 -12.88 28.43
CA ALA A 368 -10.58 -13.02 27.86
C ALA A 368 -10.67 -13.66 26.46
N LEU A 369 -9.84 -13.20 25.52
CA LEU A 369 -9.83 -13.71 24.13
C LEU A 369 -9.74 -15.25 24.05
N GLN A 370 -9.13 -15.87 25.06
CA GLN A 370 -9.01 -17.31 25.26
C GLN A 370 -10.36 -17.99 25.57
N GLU A 371 -11.18 -17.38 26.41
CA GLU A 371 -12.54 -17.81 26.77
C GLU A 371 -13.48 -17.74 25.55
N LYS A 372 -13.30 -16.69 24.73
CA LYS A 372 -14.05 -16.51 23.48
C LYS A 372 -13.65 -17.54 22.42
N ARG A 373 -12.38 -17.98 22.41
CA ARG A 373 -11.89 -19.07 21.54
C ARG A 373 -12.37 -20.44 22.01
N GLN A 374 -12.36 -20.72 23.32
CA GLN A 374 -12.94 -21.95 23.89
C GLN A 374 -14.43 -22.09 23.52
N ARG A 375 -15.20 -21.01 23.62
CA ARG A 375 -16.63 -21.00 23.22
C ARG A 375 -16.90 -21.19 21.72
N LEU A 376 -15.90 -20.97 20.86
CA LEU A 376 -16.07 -20.97 19.40
C LEU A 376 -15.26 -22.08 18.70
N GLN A 377 -14.43 -22.84 19.44
CA GLN A 377 -13.87 -24.09 18.95
C GLN A 377 -14.99 -25.13 18.76
N ASN A 378 -14.88 -25.92 17.69
CA ASN A 378 -15.77 -27.04 17.33
C ASN A 378 -17.23 -26.74 16.96
N LYS A 379 -17.67 -25.47 16.95
CA LYS A 379 -19.03 -25.09 16.50
C LYS A 379 -19.42 -25.48 15.07
N ARG A 380 -18.47 -25.93 14.24
CA ARG A 380 -18.72 -26.43 12.88
C ARG A 380 -18.37 -27.91 12.68
N THR A 381 -17.91 -28.59 13.73
CA THR A 381 -17.48 -29.99 13.64
C THR A 381 -18.52 -30.94 14.22
N GLU A 382 -19.35 -30.47 15.15
CA GLU A 382 -20.46 -31.25 15.70
C GLU A 382 -21.71 -31.03 14.85
N ARG A 383 -22.08 -32.03 14.04
CA ARG A 383 -23.47 -32.21 13.63
C ARG A 383 -24.23 -32.69 14.87
N PRO A 384 -25.28 -32.00 15.35
CA PRO A 384 -26.09 -32.51 16.45
C PRO A 384 -26.82 -33.76 15.94
N ASP A 385 -26.58 -34.90 16.57
CA ASP A 385 -27.23 -36.19 16.24
C ASP A 385 -28.63 -36.34 16.85
N ASP A 386 -29.19 -35.27 17.42
CA ASP A 386 -30.50 -35.31 18.07
C ASP A 386 -31.48 -34.28 17.49
N GLY A 387 -32.45 -34.80 16.73
CA GLY A 387 -33.58 -34.08 16.16
C GLY A 387 -34.59 -33.51 17.18
N SER A 388 -34.27 -33.53 18.47
CA SER A 388 -35.15 -33.04 19.55
C SER A 388 -34.93 -31.56 19.90
N SER A 389 -33.85 -30.93 19.46
CA SER A 389 -33.49 -29.55 19.85
C SER A 389 -33.98 -28.44 18.88
N LEU A 390 -34.57 -28.80 17.74
CA LEU A 390 -34.98 -27.85 16.70
C LEU A 390 -36.32 -27.14 16.97
N LYS A 391 -37.00 -27.38 18.10
CA LYS A 391 -38.33 -26.81 18.40
C LYS A 391 -38.33 -25.49 19.17
N ASN A 392 -37.19 -24.95 19.59
CA ASN A 392 -37.15 -23.79 20.51
C ASN A 392 -36.63 -22.48 19.91
N PHE A 393 -36.51 -22.34 18.59
CA PHE A 393 -36.14 -21.07 17.97
C PHE A 393 -37.32 -20.50 17.16
N PRO A 394 -37.92 -19.36 17.56
CA PRO A 394 -38.89 -18.67 16.73
C PRO A 394 -38.16 -18.09 15.51
N CYS A 395 -38.35 -18.76 14.37
CA CYS A 395 -37.86 -18.32 13.08
C CYS A 395 -38.61 -17.04 12.68
N LYS A 396 -37.91 -15.89 12.67
CA LYS A 396 -38.45 -14.66 12.06
C LYS A 396 -38.47 -14.83 10.53
N ARG A 397 -39.51 -15.51 10.03
CA ARG A 397 -39.89 -15.46 8.61
C ARG A 397 -40.63 -14.15 8.36
N PHE A 398 -40.23 -13.50 7.26
CA PHE A 398 -41.05 -12.76 6.30
C PHE A 398 -42.43 -12.27 6.77
N LYS A 399 -42.60 -10.94 6.78
CA LYS A 399 -43.92 -10.33 6.59
C LYS A 399 -44.05 -9.96 5.11
N GLU A 400 -45.02 -10.63 4.51
CA GLU A 400 -45.79 -10.42 3.25
C GLU A 400 -45.05 -9.93 2.01
#